data_AF-A0A5K8AH27-F1
#
_entry.id   AF-A0A5K8AH27-F1
#
_cell.length_a   1.000
_cell.length_b   1.000
_cell.length_c   1.000
_cell.angle_alpha   90.00
_cell.angle_beta   90.00
_cell.angle_gamma   90.00
#
_symmetry.space_group_name_H-M   'P 1'
#
loop_
_entity.id
_entity.type
_entity.pdbx_description
1 polymer ?
#
loop_
_entity_poly.entity_id
_entity_poly.type
_entity_poly.pdbx_seq_one_letter_code
_entity_poly.pdbx_strand_id
1 'polypeptide(L)' 'MTAAGVIWWLGPVAVAYMGNRFTTDLPYCPECKTVLISEAVATGKMAEVERILEDK' A
#
# COMPACT_ATOMS: atom_id res chain seq x y z
N MET A 1 -26.25 6.94 -13.36
CA MET A 1 -25.04 6.27 -13.88
C MET A 1 -23.83 6.83 -13.12
N THR A 2 -23.68 6.45 -11.85
CA THR A 2 -22.56 6.89 -11.01
C THR A 2 -21.59 5.72 -10.89
N ALA A 3 -20.56 5.74 -11.73
CA ALA A 3 -19.40 4.87 -11.57
C ALA A 3 -18.60 5.36 -10.36
N ALA A 4 -18.75 4.71 -9.21
CA ALA A 4 -17.80 4.63 -8.09
C ALA A 4 -18.54 4.31 -6.76
N GLY A 5 -19.16 3.13 -6.70
CA GLY A 5 -19.73 2.58 -5.46
C GLY A 5 -18.77 1.61 -4.75
N VAL A 6 -17.45 1.77 -4.87
CA VAL A 6 -16.50 0.86 -4.24
C VAL A 6 -16.23 1.34 -2.82
N ILE A 7 -16.81 0.66 -1.83
CA ILE A 7 -16.48 0.89 -0.42
C ILE A 7 -15.08 0.30 -0.18
N TRP A 8 -14.13 1.18 0.12
CA TRP A 8 -12.77 0.80 0.49
C TRP A 8 -12.72 0.49 1.98
N TRP A 9 -12.30 -0.72 2.31
CA TRP A 9 -12.08 -1.15 3.68
C TRP A 9 -10.60 -1.08 3.99
N LEU A 10 -10.23 -0.50 5.13
CA LEU A 10 -8.85 -0.52 5.61
C LEU A 10 -8.63 -1.80 6.42
N GLY A 11 -7.59 -2.54 6.10
CA GLY A 11 -7.19 -3.71 6.87
C GLY A 11 -5.91 -4.35 6.37
N PRO A 12 -5.44 -5.40 7.08
CA PRO A 12 -4.13 -5.98 6.85
C PRO A 12 -4.09 -6.73 5.52
N VAL A 13 -3.27 -6.24 4.59
CA VAL A 13 -3.00 -6.88 3.31
C VAL A 13 -1.55 -7.31 3.24
N ALA A 14 -1.32 -8.58 2.88
CA ALA A 14 0.01 -9.09 2.60
C ALA A 14 0.45 -8.66 1.19
N VAL A 15 1.53 -7.88 1.11
CA VAL A 15 2.07 -7.34 -0.15
C VAL A 15 3.48 -7.87 -0.34
N ALA A 16 3.82 -8.20 -1.59
CA ALA A 16 5.17 -8.56 -2.00
C ALA A 16 5.75 -7.46 -2.89
N TYR A 17 6.89 -6.88 -2.50
CA TYR A 17 7.59 -5.86 -3.30
C TYR A 17 9.08 -6.18 -3.34
N MET A 18 9.64 -6.25 -4.55
CA MET A 18 11.08 -6.53 -4.80
C MET A 18 11.62 -7.77 -4.04
N GLY A 19 10.80 -8.80 -3.87
CA GLY A 19 11.17 -10.03 -3.15
C GLY A 19 10.98 -9.98 -1.64
N ASN A 20 10.66 -8.83 -1.05
CA ASN A 20 10.28 -8.72 0.35
C ASN A 20 8.76 -8.80 0.52
N ARG A 21 8.28 -9.57 1.51
CA ARG A 21 6.85 -9.64 1.87
C ARG A 21 6.62 -8.98 3.20
N PHE A 22 5.60 -8.13 3.26
CA PHE A 22 5.18 -7.49 4.49
C PHE A 22 3.66 -7.32 4.50
N THR A 23 3.10 -7.34 5.70
CA THR A 23 1.68 -7.06 5.92
C THR A 23 1.54 -5.60 6.31
N THR A 24 0.63 -4.87 5.66
CA THR A 24 0.37 -3.47 5.99
C THR A 24 -1.11 -3.16 5.76
N ASP A 25 -1.64 -2.21 6.53
CA ASP A 25 -3.04 -1.81 6.41
C ASP A 25 -3.24 -0.99 5.14
N LEU A 26 -3.92 -1.59 4.15
CA LEU A 26 -4.20 -0.95 2.87
C LEU A 26 -5.70 -0.91 2.61
N PRO A 27 -6.16 0.10 1.87
CA PRO A 27 -7.52 0.12 1.36
C PRO A 27 -7.69 -1.05 0.38
N TYR A 28 -8.59 -1.96 0.71
CA TYR A 28 -8.97 -3.09 -0.13
C TYR A 28 -10.48 -3.11 -0.36
N CYS A 29 -10.88 -3.66 -1.49
CA CYS A 29 -12.27 -3.94 -1.79
C CYS A 29 -12.54 -5.43 -1.54
N PRO A 30 -13.42 -5.80 -0.59
CA PRO A 30 -13.75 -7.20 -0.35
C PRO A 30 -14.53 -7.84 -1.50
N GLU A 31 -15.29 -7.07 -2.27
CA GLU A 31 -16.06 -7.58 -3.42
C GLU A 31 -15.19 -7.81 -4.66
N CYS A 32 -14.38 -6.83 -5.03
CA CYS A 32 -13.55 -6.88 -6.24
C CYS A 32 -12.18 -7.55 -6.01
N LYS A 33 -11.80 -7.76 -4.74
CA LYS A 33 -10.45 -8.20 -4.30
C LYS A 33 -9.31 -7.29 -4.78
N THR A 34 -9.64 -6.06 -5.14
CA THR A 34 -8.68 -5.03 -5.55
C THR A 34 -8.10 -4.36 -4.32
N VAL A 35 -6.80 -4.12 -4.32
CA VAL A 35 -6.10 -3.37 -3.27
C VAL A 35 -5.60 -2.07 -3.88
N LEU A 36 -5.87 -0.95 -3.22
CA LEU A 36 -5.39 0.36 -3.64
C LEU A 36 -4.05 0.64 -2.95
N ILE A 37 -2.99 0.70 -3.76
CA ILE A 37 -1.66 1.12 -3.30
C ILE A 37 -1.51 2.58 -3.73
N SER A 38 -1.57 3.51 -2.77
CA SER A 38 -1.35 4.92 -3.08
C SER A 38 0.13 5.19 -3.39
N GLU A 39 0.39 6.22 -4.18
CA GLU A 39 1.76 6.65 -4.50
C GLU A 39 2.56 6.96 -3.23
N ALA A 40 1.92 7.48 -2.17
CA ALA A 40 2.57 7.67 -0.87
C ALA A 40 3.05 6.35 -0.23
N VAL A 41 2.36 5.23 -0.42
CA VAL A 41 2.83 3.90 0.05
C VAL A 41 3.92 3.33 -0.88
N ALA A 42 3.78 3.53 -2.18
CA ALA A 42 4.75 3.07 -3.17
C ALA A 42 6.08 3.84 -3.08
N THR A 43 6.02 5.16 -2.91
CA THR A 43 7.16 6.08 -2.86
C THR A 43 7.65 6.30 -1.43
N GLY A 44 6.78 6.21 -0.41
CA GLY A 44 7.14 6.44 0.99
C GLY A 44 8.13 5.43 1.58
N LYS A 45 8.24 4.23 0.99
CA LYS A 45 9.29 3.27 1.35
C LYS A 45 10.69 3.68 0.89
N MET A 46 10.83 4.66 0.01
CA MET A 46 12.13 5.17 -0.45
C MET A 46 12.69 6.22 0.54
N ALA A 47 11.84 7.13 1.04
CA ALA A 47 12.27 8.21 1.93
C ALA A 47 12.75 7.72 3.32
N GLU A 48 12.17 6.63 3.84
CA GLU A 48 12.64 6.00 5.09
C GLU A 48 14.02 5.34 4.90
N VAL A 49 14.29 4.78 3.71
CA VAL A 49 15.57 4.12 3.39
C VAL A 49 16.68 5.16 3.12
N GLU A 50 16.38 6.29 2.49
CA GLU A 50 17.34 7.37 2.26
C GLU A 50 17.75 8.08 3.55
N ARG A 51 16.83 8.31 4.51
CA ARG A 51 17.16 8.92 5.82
C ARG A 51 18.04 8.05 6.72
N ILE A 52 18.05 6.73 6.54
CA ILE A 52 18.90 5.81 7.32
C ILE A 52 20.34 5.78 6.76
N LEU A 53 20.54 6.11 5.48
CA LEU A 53 21.85 6.07 4.82
C LEU A 53 22.65 7.38 4.95
N GLU A 54 22.05 8.47 5.44
CA GLU A 54 22.70 9.78 5.59
C GLU A 54 23.30 10.04 6.99
N ASP A 55 23.13 9.11 7.94
CA ASP A 55 23.71 9.21 9.30
C ASP A 55 25.08 8.48 9.41
N LYS A 56 25.92 8.57 8.37
CA LYS A 56 27.29 8.07 8.40
C LYS A 56 28.31 9.07 7.86
#